data_AF-A0A1E8F0I0-F1
#
_entry.id   AF-A0A1E8F0I0-F1
#
_cell.length_a   1.000
_cell.length_b   1.000
_cell.length_c   1.000
_cell.angle_alpha   90.00
_cell.angle_beta   90.00
_cell.angle_gamma   90.00
#
_symmetry.space_group_name_H-M   'P 1'
#
loop_
_entity.id
_entity.type
_entity.pdbx_description
1 polymer ?
#
loop_
_entity_poly.entity_id
_entity_poly.type
_entity_poly.pdbx_seq_one_letter_code
_entity_poly.pdbx_strand_id
1 'polypeptide(L)' 'MSEYFLNINGRLELSDYSSIYDYIDIVDKTDKLTINIDCNNKDFDIIYVMLKNKKLSIDYKKVKGEKYSIIAYK' A
#
# COMPACT_ATOMS: atom_id res chain seq x y z
N MET A 1 8.09 3.60 17.26
CA MET A 1 7.39 3.99 16.04
C MET A 1 8.30 3.66 14.89
N SER A 2 8.02 2.55 14.23
CA SER A 2 8.72 2.16 13.01
C SER A 2 7.97 2.76 11.84
N GLU A 3 8.70 3.47 10.97
CA GLU A 3 8.15 3.93 9.70
C GLU A 3 8.63 2.98 8.61
N TYR A 4 7.67 2.28 8.00
CA TYR A 4 7.91 1.36 6.91
C TYR A 4 7.64 2.05 5.58
N PHE A 5 8.57 1.89 4.65
CA PHE A 5 8.46 2.42 3.30
C PHE A 5 8.58 1.29 2.29
N LEU A 6 7.55 1.14 1.45
CA LEU A 6 7.53 0.17 0.37
C LEU A 6 7.46 0.93 -0.95
N ASN A 7 8.49 0.80 -1.80
CA ASN A 7 8.54 1.46 -3.10
C ASN A 7 8.49 0.39 -4.18
N ILE A 8 7.36 0.27 -4.86
CA ILE A 8 7.18 -0.63 -6.00
C ILE A 8 7.12 0.22 -7.26
N ASN A 9 8.20 0.20 -8.02
CA ASN A 9 8.32 0.91 -9.28
C ASN A 9 8.28 -0.10 -10.42
N GLY A 10 7.25 -0.03 -11.26
CA GLY A 10 7.09 -0.93 -12.41
C GLY A 10 5.76 -1.66 -12.37
N ARG A 11 5.64 -2.70 -13.20
CA ARG A 11 4.42 -3.46 -13.34
C ARG A 11 4.20 -4.33 -12.10
N LEU A 12 3.09 -4.12 -11.39
CA LEU A 12 2.69 -4.98 -10.27
C LEU A 12 2.48 -6.41 -10.75
N GLU A 13 3.18 -7.34 -10.11
CA GLU A 13 2.95 -8.77 -10.25
C GLU A 13 2.14 -9.30 -9.07
N LEU A 14 1.56 -10.49 -9.22
CA LEU A 14 0.80 -11.17 -8.16
C LEU A 14 1.60 -11.29 -6.85
N SER A 15 2.92 -11.45 -6.97
CA SER A 15 3.86 -11.50 -5.85
C SER A 15 3.92 -10.20 -5.04
N ASP A 16 3.74 -9.04 -5.70
CA ASP A 16 3.75 -7.74 -5.04
C ASP A 16 2.50 -7.57 -4.17
N TYR A 17 1.34 -8.03 -4.65
CA TYR A 17 0.10 -8.01 -3.85
C TYR A 17 0.25 -8.83 -2.57
N SER A 18 0.84 -10.03 -2.64
CA SER A 18 1.13 -10.84 -1.46
C SER A 18 2.11 -10.12 -0.53
N SER A 19 3.19 -9.56 -1.09
CA SER A 19 4.21 -8.85 -0.30
C SER A 19 3.62 -7.66 0.44
N ILE A 20 2.77 -6.85 -0.21
CA ILE A 20 2.05 -5.74 0.42
C ILE A 20 1.15 -6.26 1.54
N TYR A 21 0.39 -7.32 1.27
CA TYR A 21 -0.56 -7.89 2.21
C TYR A 21 0.13 -8.44 3.48
N ASP A 22 1.25 -9.14 3.31
CA ASP A 22 2.08 -9.64 4.41
C ASP A 22 2.72 -8.48 5.19
N TYR A 23 3.21 -7.46 4.49
CA TYR A 23 3.79 -6.26 5.14
C TYR A 23 2.76 -5.55 6.04
N ILE A 24 1.52 -5.43 5.57
CA ILE A 24 0.43 -4.85 6.36
C ILE A 24 0.15 -5.66 7.63
N ASP A 25 0.30 -6.98 7.58
CA ASP A 25 0.06 -7.83 8.74
C ASP A 25 1.14 -7.67 9.81
N ILE A 26 2.36 -7.35 9.39
CA ILE A 26 3.50 -7.12 10.27
C ILE A 26 3.47 -5.71 10.90
N VAL A 27 2.81 -4.74 10.26
CA VAL A 27 2.72 -3.35 10.75
C VAL A 27 1.81 -3.29 11.99
N ASP A 28 2.42 -2.95 13.13
CA ASP A 28 1.71 -2.86 14.41
C ASP A 28 0.94 -1.53 14.54
N LYS A 29 0.12 -1.38 15.59
CA LYS A 29 -0.76 -0.22 15.79
C LYS A 29 -0.03 1.12 15.85
N THR A 30 1.23 1.11 16.24
CA THR A 30 2.05 2.32 16.39
C THR A 30 2.88 2.65 15.15
N ASP A 31 2.82 1.79 14.14
CA ASP A 31 3.68 1.87 12.98
C ASP A 31 2.92 2.45 11.79
N LYS A 32 3.68 3.14 10.94
CA LYS A 32 3.15 3.81 9.77
C LYS A 32 3.76 3.17 8.54
N LEU A 33 2.91 2.67 7.65
CA LEU A 33 3.34 2.10 6.38
C LEU A 33 3.04 3.08 5.25
N THR A 34 4.06 3.49 4.52
CA THR A 34 3.93 4.28 3.30
C THR A 34 4.31 3.44 2.10
N ILE A 35 3.36 3.18 1.21
CA ILE A 35 3.56 2.41 -0.01
C ILE A 35 3.50 3.37 -1.20
N ASN A 36 4.60 3.54 -1.92
CA ASN A 36 4.59 4.23 -3.20
C ASN A 36 4.59 3.18 -4.32
N ILE A 37 3.56 3.24 -5.14
CA ILE A 37 3.34 2.32 -6.25
C ILE A 37 3.13 3.12 -7.53
N ASP A 38 3.79 2.71 -8.60
CA ASP A 38 3.49 3.15 -9.96
C ASP A 38 2.59 2.11 -10.63
N CYS A 39 1.28 2.33 -10.61
CA CYS A 39 0.31 1.40 -11.20
C CYS A 39 -0.90 2.11 -11.78
N ASN A 40 -1.59 1.41 -12.68
CA ASN A 40 -2.85 1.90 -13.23
C ASN A 40 -3.96 1.87 -12.14
N ASN A 41 -5.07 2.55 -12.41
CA ASN A 41 -6.15 2.69 -11.42
C ASN A 41 -6.76 1.35 -10.99
N LYS A 42 -6.71 0.31 -11.84
CA LYS A 42 -7.32 -0.99 -11.54
C LYS A 42 -6.53 -1.74 -10.50
N ASP A 43 -5.21 -1.80 -10.67
CA ASP A 43 -4.30 -2.43 -9.71
C ASP A 43 -4.37 -1.71 -8.35
N PHE A 44 -4.43 -0.37 -8.37
CA PHE A 44 -4.62 0.45 -7.18
C PHE A 44 -5.91 0.11 -6.42
N ASP A 45 -7.04 -0.02 -7.13
CA ASP A 45 -8.34 -0.31 -6.53
C ASP A 45 -8.36 -1.69 -5.83
N ILE A 46 -7.73 -2.70 -6.45
CA ILE A 46 -7.57 -4.03 -5.86
C ILE A 46 -6.78 -3.95 -4.55
N ILE A 47 -5.64 -3.26 -4.56
CA ILE A 47 -4.81 -3.06 -3.35
C ILE A 47 -5.63 -2.33 -2.29
N TYR A 48 -6.30 -1.23 -2.65
CA TYR A 48 -7.10 -0.44 -1.72
C TYR A 48 -8.19 -1.28 -1.03
N VAL A 49 -8.91 -2.11 -1.78
CA VAL A 49 -9.94 -3.00 -1.23
C VAL A 49 -9.32 -4.09 -0.33
N MET A 50 -8.20 -4.69 -0.73
CA MET A 50 -7.47 -5.68 0.10
C MET A 50 -7.06 -5.09 1.44
N LEU A 51 -6.48 -3.90 1.43
CA LEU A 51 -6.04 -3.21 2.63
C LEU A 51 -7.21 -2.85 3.54
N LYS A 52 -8.31 -2.35 2.97
CA LYS A 52 -9.50 -1.92 3.71
C LYS A 52 -10.12 -3.06 4.52
N ASN A 53 -10.00 -4.30 4.05
CA ASN A 53 -10.49 -5.48 4.76
C ASN A 53 -9.75 -5.76 6.09
N LYS A 54 -8.53 -5.25 6.28
CA LYS A 54 -7.72 -5.47 7.50
C LYS A 54 -8.07 -4.54 8.68
N LYS A 55 -9.14 -3.73 8.57
CA LYS A 55 -9.53 -2.72 9.59
C LYS A 55 -8.41 -1.71 9.91
N LEU A 56 -7.60 -1.39 8.92
CA LEU A 56 -6.60 -0.32 8.99
C LEU A 56 -7.19 0.96 8.39
N SER A 57 -6.76 2.09 8.92
CA SER A 57 -7.00 3.39 8.30
C SER A 57 -6.05 3.56 7.13
N ILE A 58 -6.61 3.82 5.95
CA ILE A 58 -5.85 3.91 4.71
C ILE A 58 -6.14 5.26 4.08
N ASP A 59 -5.11 6.06 3.98
CA ASP A 59 -5.08 7.27 3.18
C ASP A 59 -4.33 7.01 1.89
N TYR A 60 -4.71 7.69 0.82
CA TYR A 60 -3.95 7.64 -0.43
C TYR A 60 -3.90 9.00 -1.09
N LYS A 61 -2.79 9.27 -1.75
CA LYS A 61 -2.62 10.45 -2.60
C LYS A 61 -2.13 10.03 -3.97
N LYS A 62 -2.72 10.61 -5.01
CA LYS A 62 -2.21 10.50 -6.36
C LYS A 62 -1.13 11.57 -6.54
N VAL A 63 0.11 11.15 -6.80
CA VAL A 63 1.24 12.09 -6.88
C VAL A 63 1.32 12.69 -8.27
N LYS A 64 1.45 11.84 -9.31
CA LYS A 64 1.56 12.28 -10.71
C LYS A 64 1.38 11.09 -11.67
N GLY A 65 0.53 11.23 -12.69
CA GLY A 65 0.32 10.16 -13.67
C GLY A 65 -0.25 8.89 -13.02
N GLU A 66 0.44 7.76 -13.18
CA GLU A 66 0.10 6.45 -12.59
C GLU A 66 0.78 6.20 -11.22
N LYS A 67 1.37 7.24 -10.61
CA LYS A 67 1.97 7.14 -9.28
C LYS A 67 0.98 7.41 -8.15
N TYR A 68 0.82 6.41 -7.30
CA TYR A 68 0.03 6.41 -6.09
C TYR A 68 0.91 6.28 -4.86
N SER A 69 0.54 6.98 -3.79
CA SER A 69 1.18 6.87 -2.48
C SER A 69 0.09 6.56 -1.47
N ILE A 70 0.12 5.34 -0.95
CA ILE A 70 -0.82 4.82 0.05
C ILE A 70 -0.15 4.91 1.41
N ILE A 71 -0.89 5.32 2.42
CA ILE A 71 -0.44 5.44 3.80
C ILE A 71 -1.42 4.61 4.63
N ALA A 72 -0.93 3.52 5.21
CA ALA A 72 -1.70 2.67 6.12
C ALA A 72 -1.22 2.85 7.56
N TYR A 73 -2.17 3.01 8.48
CA TYR A 73 -1.96 3.17 9.91
C TYR A 73 -3.18 2.60 10.67
N LYS A 74 -3.02 2.30 11.97
CA LYS A 74 -4.08 1.69 12.79
C LYS A 74 -4.55 2.60 13.91
#